data_AF-C4XJJ1-F1
#
_entry.id   AF-C4XJJ1-F1
#
_cell.length_a   1.000
_cell.length_b   1.000
_cell.length_c   1.000
_cell.angle_alpha   90.00
_cell.angle_beta   90.00
_cell.angle_gamma   90.00
#
_symmetry.space_group_name_H-M   'P 1'
#
loop_
_entity.id
_entity.type
_entity.pdbx_description
1 polymer ?
#
loop_
_entity_poly.entity_id
_entity_poly.type
_entity_poly.pdbx_seq_one_letter_code
_entity_poly.pdbx_strand_id
1 'polypeptide(L)'
;MGDEINQNIIFPFYLNERTGNTSFIDGILTKLFLGNAKNKDSNQINERSLACKIINEYTNDIEQILYSKALAPMTEYILEGLSAISDTTSIQGISLKTTFTYLKDTLLNDERPKDDVVDALGELLQTDTTYTAHIGLLKFYGLDPKTIKIYFEKINNLQDNEKLKACFSSIGIFGMRFIIINYLITQFTSKIERERHFDFRIFGEIFALYVTHVTDLPASIESLSTESLMQIMLRTVFHDGIIFREWQFYAERSIRAMSTHGKSHTMRETSKKKKEQPLFHAAQIIFEKLKSPDNNKSLSELADDVRKSAGFEEYNLGKRRIEDEVRKLKKKQKQP
;
A
#
# COMPACT_ATOMS: atom_id res chain seq x y z
N MET A 1 -21.88 8.35 36.42
CA MET A 1 -22.65 8.98 35.31
C MET A 1 -21.87 8.61 34.06
N GLY A 2 -22.12 7.48 33.43
CA GLY A 2 -23.39 7.13 32.80
C GLY A 2 -23.11 7.25 31.31
N ASP A 3 -22.49 6.20 30.76
CA ASP A 3 -22.16 6.08 29.35
C ASP A 3 -23.46 6.13 28.53
N GLU A 4 -23.75 7.29 27.93
CA GLU A 4 -24.57 7.31 26.73
C GLU A 4 -23.70 6.79 25.59
N ILE A 5 -23.70 5.47 25.46
CA ILE A 5 -23.46 4.77 24.22
C ILE A 5 -24.40 5.41 23.21
N ASN A 6 -23.88 6.32 22.40
CA ASN A 6 -24.63 6.90 21.31
C ASN A 6 -24.84 5.77 20.29
N GLN A 7 -26.02 5.17 20.36
CA GLN A 7 -26.53 4.04 19.57
C GLN A 7 -26.75 4.40 18.09
N ASN A 8 -25.89 5.22 17.50
CA ASN A 8 -25.82 5.38 16.04
C ASN A 8 -24.87 4.34 15.44
N ILE A 9 -25.10 3.07 15.80
CA ILE A 9 -24.69 1.91 15.01
C ILE A 9 -25.72 1.78 13.89
N ILE A 10 -25.49 2.46 12.77
CA ILE A 10 -25.84 1.96 11.42
C ILE A 10 -24.73 2.43 10.47
N PHE A 11 -24.11 1.46 9.80
CA PHE A 11 -23.20 1.56 8.66
C PHE A 11 -23.29 2.85 7.84
N PRO A 12 -22.15 3.52 7.55
CA PRO A 12 -21.99 4.26 6.32
C PRO A 12 -21.33 3.33 5.29
N PHE A 13 -22.12 2.45 4.67
CA PHE A 13 -21.97 2.34 3.22
C PHE A 13 -22.38 3.73 2.69
N TYR A 14 -21.53 4.39 1.91
CA TYR A 14 -21.68 5.75 1.36
C TYR A 14 -21.46 6.94 2.33
N LEU A 15 -20.28 7.56 2.20
CA LEU A 15 -19.94 8.98 2.43
C LEU A 15 -18.43 9.10 2.11
N ASN A 16 -17.98 9.10 0.86
CA ASN A 16 -18.15 10.14 -0.16
C ASN A 16 -17.57 11.53 0.19
N GLU A 17 -16.59 11.64 1.10
CA GLU A 17 -16.04 12.98 1.45
C GLU A 17 -14.52 13.12 1.54
N ARG A 18 -13.70 12.09 1.20
CA ARG A 18 -12.23 12.30 1.16
C ARG A 18 -11.46 11.80 -0.05
N THR A 19 -12.06 11.06 -0.97
CA THR A 19 -11.35 10.60 -2.18
C THR A 19 -12.08 10.76 -3.50
N GLY A 20 -13.33 11.24 -3.52
CA GLY A 20 -14.04 11.56 -4.78
C GLY A 20 -14.23 10.40 -5.77
N ASN A 21 -13.83 9.17 -5.43
CA ASN A 21 -13.92 8.02 -6.31
C ASN A 21 -14.97 7.04 -5.78
N THR A 22 -16.07 6.93 -6.53
CA THR A 22 -17.01 5.82 -6.44
C THR A 22 -16.27 4.50 -6.54
N SER A 23 -16.56 3.53 -5.65
CA SER A 23 -16.06 2.17 -5.81
C SER A 23 -16.47 1.63 -7.20
N PHE A 24 -15.69 0.74 -7.80
CA PHE A 24 -16.01 0.20 -9.13
C PHE A 24 -17.39 -0.44 -9.15
N ILE A 25 -17.74 -1.11 -8.05
CA ILE A 25 -19.05 -1.74 -7.82
C ILE A 25 -20.15 -0.68 -7.82
N ASP A 26 -19.99 0.43 -7.09
CA ASP A 26 -20.99 1.50 -7.09
C ASP A 26 -21.12 2.13 -8.48
N GLY A 27 -20.01 2.31 -9.20
CA GLY A 27 -20.02 2.79 -10.58
C GLY A 27 -20.77 1.85 -11.53
N ILE A 28 -20.50 0.53 -11.45
CA ILE A 28 -21.20 -0.51 -12.22
C ILE A 28 -22.68 -0.53 -11.87
N LEU A 29 -23.03 -0.67 -10.59
CA LEU A 29 -24.41 -0.78 -10.14
C LEU A 29 -25.18 0.51 -10.48
N THR A 30 -24.59 1.68 -10.25
CA THR A 30 -25.18 2.96 -10.65
C THR A 30 -25.43 3.00 -12.16
N LYS A 31 -24.48 2.59 -13.01
CA LYS A 31 -24.63 2.61 -14.47
C LYS A 31 -25.60 1.55 -14.99
N LEU A 32 -25.60 0.34 -14.43
CA LEU A 32 -26.53 -0.75 -14.77
C LEU A 32 -27.96 -0.45 -14.31
N PHE A 33 -28.15 0.19 -13.15
CA PHE A 33 -29.48 0.39 -12.56
C PHE A 33 -30.08 1.79 -12.79
N LEU A 34 -29.30 2.89 -12.88
CA LEU A 34 -29.85 4.22 -13.23
C LEU A 34 -30.11 4.40 -14.72
N GLY A 35 -29.37 3.69 -15.59
CA GLY A 35 -29.65 3.64 -17.04
C GLY A 35 -31.05 3.09 -17.35
N ASN A 36 -31.56 2.19 -16.50
CA ASN A 36 -32.89 1.60 -16.62
C ASN A 36 -34.00 2.43 -15.97
N ALA A 37 -33.67 3.38 -15.08
CA ALA A 37 -34.68 4.17 -14.36
C ALA A 37 -35.09 5.45 -15.10
N LYS A 38 -34.25 5.99 -16.00
CA LYS A 38 -34.50 7.26 -16.68
C LYS A 38 -34.91 7.17 -18.15
N ASN A 39 -34.73 6.03 -18.81
CA ASN A 39 -35.17 5.83 -20.19
C ASN A 39 -36.32 4.81 -20.24
N LYS A 40 -37.55 5.34 -20.12
CA LYS A 40 -38.78 4.65 -20.55
C LYS A 40 -39.05 4.84 -22.06
N ASP A 41 -38.02 5.21 -22.83
CA ASP A 41 -38.08 5.26 -24.29
C ASP A 41 -37.34 4.05 -24.88
N SER A 42 -37.98 3.49 -25.89
CA SER A 42 -37.84 2.15 -26.46
C SER A 42 -36.56 1.88 -27.24
N ASN A 43 -35.39 2.14 -26.67
CA ASN A 43 -34.14 1.57 -27.16
C ASN A 43 -33.67 0.54 -26.14
N GLN A 44 -33.83 -0.74 -26.47
CA GLN A 44 -33.13 -1.83 -25.78
C GLN A 44 -31.64 -1.46 -25.73
N ILE A 45 -31.17 -0.97 -24.58
CA ILE A 45 -29.75 -0.84 -24.34
C ILE A 45 -29.23 -2.28 -24.39
N ASN A 46 -28.52 -2.61 -25.47
CA ASN A 46 -27.89 -3.91 -25.62
C ASN A 46 -26.93 -4.09 -24.43
N GLU A 47 -27.24 -5.02 -23.53
CA GLU A 47 -26.49 -5.29 -22.30
C GLU A 47 -24.99 -5.47 -22.56
N ARG A 48 -24.64 -6.04 -23.72
CA ARG A 48 -23.25 -6.16 -24.19
C ARG A 48 -22.60 -4.80 -24.43
N SER A 49 -23.28 -3.88 -25.09
CA SER A 49 -22.78 -2.52 -25.36
C SER A 49 -22.54 -1.76 -24.05
N LEU A 50 -23.44 -1.92 -23.08
CA LEU A 50 -23.28 -1.36 -21.74
C LEU A 50 -22.09 -1.96 -21.00
N ALA A 51 -21.90 -3.28 -21.06
CA ALA A 51 -20.74 -3.96 -20.46
C ALA A 51 -19.41 -3.48 -21.06
N CYS A 52 -19.32 -3.37 -22.40
CA CYS A 52 -18.13 -2.82 -23.07
C CYS A 52 -17.84 -1.38 -22.61
N LYS A 53 -18.87 -0.54 -22.50
CA LYS A 53 -18.73 0.84 -22.02
C LYS A 53 -18.22 0.90 -20.57
N ILE A 54 -18.77 0.07 -19.68
CA ILE A 54 -18.38 -0.01 -18.28
C ILE A 54 -16.91 -0.41 -18.13
N ILE A 55 -16.46 -1.45 -18.85
CA ILE A 55 -15.07 -1.92 -18.83
C ILE A 55 -14.12 -0.82 -19.31
N ASN A 56 -14.46 -0.16 -20.42
CA ASN A 56 -13.66 0.94 -20.97
C ASN A 56 -13.54 2.12 -20.01
N GLU A 57 -14.66 2.60 -19.46
CA GLU A 57 -14.66 3.71 -18.50
C GLU A 57 -13.81 3.35 -17.28
N TYR A 58 -13.92 2.13 -16.78
CA TYR A 58 -13.15 1.70 -15.64
C TYR A 58 -11.65 1.55 -15.90
N THR A 59 -11.27 1.01 -17.07
CA THR A 59 -9.87 1.00 -17.49
C THR A 59 -9.29 2.41 -17.43
N ASN A 60 -10.02 3.38 -17.99
CA ASN A 60 -9.60 4.79 -17.98
C ASN A 60 -9.54 5.37 -16.57
N ASP A 61 -10.49 5.03 -15.69
CA ASP A 61 -10.50 5.51 -14.30
C ASP A 61 -9.28 4.99 -13.53
N ILE A 62 -8.91 3.71 -13.65
CA ILE A 62 -7.69 3.19 -13.01
C ILE A 62 -6.44 3.86 -13.58
N GLU A 63 -6.35 4.02 -14.90
CA GLU A 63 -5.21 4.71 -15.53
C GLU A 63 -5.07 6.14 -14.99
N GLN A 64 -6.17 6.88 -14.88
CA GLN A 64 -6.15 8.23 -14.30
C GLN A 64 -5.71 8.24 -12.84
N ILE A 65 -6.11 7.25 -12.04
CA ILE A 65 -5.65 7.11 -10.65
C ILE A 65 -4.14 6.89 -10.63
N LEU A 66 -3.61 5.95 -11.43
CA LEU A 66 -2.18 5.64 -11.50
C LEU A 66 -1.34 6.83 -12.00
N TYR A 67 -1.88 7.66 -12.90
CA TYR A 67 -1.24 8.91 -13.36
C TYR A 67 -1.52 10.12 -12.46
N SER A 68 -2.32 9.97 -11.39
CA SER A 68 -2.72 11.11 -10.57
C SER A 68 -1.50 11.74 -9.87
N LYS A 69 -1.51 13.07 -9.77
CA LYS A 69 -0.45 13.80 -9.02
C LYS A 69 -0.33 13.37 -7.56
N ALA A 70 -1.42 12.84 -6.99
CA ALA A 70 -1.42 12.31 -5.63
C ALA A 70 -0.54 11.06 -5.48
N LEU A 71 -0.45 10.23 -6.54
CA LEU A 71 0.35 9.01 -6.54
C LEU A 71 1.74 9.17 -7.16
N ALA A 72 2.03 10.30 -7.83
CA ALA A 72 3.34 10.57 -8.43
C ALA A 72 4.54 10.36 -7.47
N PRO A 73 4.48 10.76 -6.18
CA PRO A 73 5.57 10.46 -5.26
C PRO A 73 5.82 8.96 -5.08
N MET A 74 4.77 8.12 -5.06
CA MET A 74 4.95 6.67 -4.92
C MET A 74 5.65 6.08 -6.15
N THR A 75 5.25 6.53 -7.34
CA THR A 75 5.88 6.14 -8.60
C THR A 75 7.36 6.48 -8.61
N GLU A 76 7.73 7.71 -8.22
CA GLU A 76 9.14 8.15 -8.14
C GLU A 76 9.97 7.27 -7.20
N TYR A 77 9.46 7.00 -5.99
CA TYR A 77 10.15 6.15 -5.01
C TYR A 77 10.33 4.71 -5.49
N ILE A 78 9.32 4.14 -6.17
CA ILE A 78 9.42 2.79 -6.72
C ILE A 78 10.43 2.76 -7.86
N LEU A 79 10.42 3.76 -8.75
CA LEU A 79 11.41 3.87 -9.83
C LEU A 79 12.83 4.01 -9.29
N GLU A 80 13.03 4.78 -8.21
CA GLU A 80 14.32 4.88 -7.53
C GLU A 80 14.76 3.51 -7.00
N GLY A 81 13.85 2.78 -6.33
CA GLY A 81 14.14 1.43 -5.84
C GLY A 81 14.46 0.43 -6.95
N LEU A 82 13.76 0.51 -8.08
CA LEU A 82 14.06 -0.30 -9.26
C LEU A 82 15.40 0.07 -9.90
N SER A 83 15.78 1.35 -9.88
CA SER A 83 17.05 1.83 -10.43
C SER A 83 18.27 1.29 -9.67
N ALA A 84 18.12 1.05 -8.36
CA ALA A 84 19.16 0.48 -7.51
C ALA A 84 19.46 -1.00 -7.81
N ILE A 85 18.57 -1.70 -8.51
CA ILE A 85 18.77 -3.11 -8.91
C ILE A 85 19.78 -3.17 -10.06
N SER A 86 20.76 -4.07 -9.98
CA SER A 86 21.78 -4.22 -11.03
C SER A 86 21.18 -4.65 -12.37
N ASP A 87 21.63 -4.02 -13.45
CA ASP A 87 21.31 -4.41 -14.84
C ASP A 87 21.94 -5.75 -15.25
N THR A 88 22.96 -6.20 -14.53
CA THR A 88 23.67 -7.47 -14.80
C THR A 88 23.05 -8.66 -14.07
N THR A 89 21.86 -8.49 -13.50
CA THR A 89 21.18 -9.54 -12.74
C THR A 89 20.88 -10.73 -13.65
N SER A 90 21.44 -11.88 -13.27
CA SER A 90 21.12 -13.19 -13.85
C SER A 90 20.72 -14.15 -12.76
N ILE A 91 19.73 -15.00 -13.03
CA ILE A 91 19.26 -16.02 -12.09
C ILE A 91 19.27 -17.34 -12.86
N GLN A 92 19.90 -18.36 -12.27
CA GLN A 92 20.11 -19.66 -12.91
C GLN A 92 20.81 -19.53 -14.30
N GLY A 93 21.68 -18.53 -14.47
CA GLY A 93 22.39 -18.26 -15.73
C GLY A 93 21.56 -17.52 -16.79
N ILE A 94 20.29 -17.21 -16.53
CA ILE A 94 19.41 -16.47 -17.43
C ILE A 94 19.55 -14.97 -17.14
N SER A 95 19.94 -14.18 -18.15
CA SER A 95 19.98 -12.72 -18.07
C SER A 95 18.57 -12.14 -18.11
N LEU A 96 18.10 -11.57 -16.99
CA LEU A 96 16.74 -11.03 -16.91
C LEU A 96 16.51 -9.89 -17.93
N LYS A 97 17.49 -9.00 -18.06
CA LYS A 97 17.46 -7.88 -19.01
C LYS A 97 17.33 -8.36 -20.45
N THR A 98 18.19 -9.30 -20.84
CA THR A 98 18.22 -9.82 -22.21
C THR A 98 16.93 -10.56 -22.52
N THR A 99 16.48 -11.43 -21.61
CA THR A 99 15.25 -12.20 -21.79
C THR A 99 14.03 -11.29 -21.93
N PHE A 100 13.85 -10.32 -21.02
CA PHE A 100 12.70 -9.44 -21.09
C PHE A 100 12.74 -8.49 -22.29
N THR A 101 13.94 -7.98 -22.64
CA THR A 101 14.11 -7.15 -23.84
C THR A 101 13.72 -7.92 -25.10
N TYR A 102 14.16 -9.17 -25.22
CA TYR A 102 13.75 -10.05 -26.32
C TYR A 102 12.22 -10.22 -26.37
N LEU A 103 11.58 -10.62 -25.26
CA LEU A 103 10.12 -10.80 -25.22
C LEU A 103 9.37 -9.53 -25.64
N LYS A 104 9.78 -8.39 -25.09
CA LYS A 104 9.19 -7.08 -25.36
C LYS A 104 9.36 -6.69 -26.83
N ASP A 105 10.57 -6.78 -27.37
CA ASP A 105 10.86 -6.33 -28.74
C ASP A 105 10.15 -7.23 -29.77
N THR A 106 10.12 -8.54 -29.53
CA THR A 106 9.36 -9.48 -30.37
C THR A 106 7.87 -9.17 -30.34
N LEU A 107 7.28 -8.93 -29.16
CA LEU A 107 5.86 -8.53 -29.04
C LEU A 107 5.56 -7.21 -29.73
N LEU A 108 6.42 -6.20 -29.57
CA LEU A 108 6.23 -4.88 -30.19
C LEU A 108 6.34 -4.92 -31.71
N ASN A 109 7.05 -5.91 -32.26
CA ASN A 109 7.15 -6.16 -33.70
C ASN A 109 6.03 -7.08 -34.24
N ASP A 110 4.97 -7.35 -33.46
CA ASP A 110 3.86 -8.24 -33.83
C ASP A 110 4.31 -9.70 -34.11
N GLU A 111 5.45 -10.10 -33.55
CA GLU A 111 5.99 -11.45 -33.64
C GLU A 111 5.68 -12.26 -32.37
N ARG A 112 5.62 -13.59 -32.50
CA ARG A 112 5.49 -14.50 -31.34
C ARG A 112 6.88 -14.77 -30.73
N PRO A 113 7.08 -14.49 -29.43
CA PRO A 113 8.28 -14.94 -28.74
C PRO A 113 8.42 -16.45 -28.79
N LYS A 114 9.65 -16.96 -28.95
CA LYS A 114 9.87 -18.41 -29.01
C LYS A 114 9.43 -19.08 -27.70
N ASP A 115 8.74 -20.21 -27.83
CA ASP A 115 8.14 -20.93 -26.70
C ASP A 115 9.19 -21.40 -25.68
N ASP A 116 10.40 -21.77 -26.12
CA ASP A 116 11.52 -22.16 -25.24
C ASP A 116 11.94 -21.04 -24.29
N VAL A 117 11.92 -19.79 -24.76
CA VAL A 117 12.22 -18.61 -23.93
C VAL A 117 11.09 -18.33 -22.94
N VAL A 118 9.83 -18.48 -23.36
CA VAL A 118 8.67 -18.30 -22.49
C VAL A 118 8.63 -19.39 -21.40
N ASP A 119 8.93 -20.63 -21.76
CA ASP A 119 8.99 -21.77 -20.84
C ASP A 119 10.12 -21.61 -19.83
N ALA A 120 11.33 -21.25 -20.29
CA ALA A 120 12.45 -20.98 -19.39
C ALA A 120 12.14 -19.83 -18.41
N LEU A 121 11.47 -18.77 -18.87
CA LEU A 121 11.02 -17.69 -17.98
C LEU A 121 9.95 -18.16 -17.00
N GLY A 122 8.98 -18.96 -17.45
CA GLY A 122 7.94 -19.52 -16.61
C GLY A 122 8.51 -20.38 -15.48
N GLU A 123 9.44 -21.29 -15.80
CA GLU A 123 10.14 -22.13 -14.83
C GLU A 123 10.95 -21.29 -13.83
N LEU A 124 11.64 -20.26 -14.32
CA LEU A 124 12.38 -19.33 -13.47
C LEU A 124 11.46 -18.62 -12.47
N LEU A 125 10.32 -18.08 -12.93
CA LEU A 125 9.36 -17.37 -12.08
C LEU A 125 8.66 -18.29 -11.08
N GLN A 126 8.50 -19.58 -11.40
CA GLN A 126 7.91 -20.56 -10.48
C GLN A 126 8.90 -21.05 -9.43
N THR A 127 10.16 -21.21 -9.79
CA THR A 127 11.21 -21.70 -8.89
C THR A 127 11.82 -20.59 -8.02
N ASP A 128 11.63 -19.32 -8.38
CA ASP A 128 12.09 -18.18 -7.60
C ASP A 128 11.25 -17.96 -6.33
N THR A 129 11.66 -18.62 -5.26
CA THR A 129 11.07 -18.47 -3.92
C THR A 129 11.34 -17.12 -3.25
N THR A 130 12.26 -16.32 -3.79
CA THR A 130 12.66 -15.02 -3.24
C THR A 130 12.05 -13.83 -3.98
N TYR A 131 11.40 -14.07 -5.12
CA TYR A 131 10.80 -13.07 -6.01
C TYR A 131 11.80 -12.03 -6.53
N THR A 132 13.10 -12.35 -6.50
CA THR A 132 14.18 -11.51 -7.03
C THR A 132 14.07 -11.37 -8.54
N ALA A 133 13.65 -12.42 -9.24
CA ALA A 133 13.40 -12.43 -10.67
C ALA A 133 12.23 -11.50 -11.02
N HIS A 134 11.11 -11.58 -10.28
CA HIS A 134 9.96 -10.70 -10.50
C HIS A 134 10.32 -9.22 -10.31
N ILE A 135 11.01 -8.90 -9.22
CA ILE A 135 11.47 -7.53 -8.94
C ILE A 135 12.44 -7.04 -10.03
N GLY A 136 13.43 -7.87 -10.40
CA GLY A 136 14.40 -7.53 -11.43
C GLY A 136 13.78 -7.36 -12.81
N LEU A 137 12.76 -8.17 -13.15
CA LEU A 137 12.01 -8.05 -14.40
C LEU A 137 11.05 -6.86 -14.39
N LEU A 138 10.47 -6.49 -13.24
CA LEU A 138 9.62 -5.31 -13.12
C LEU A 138 10.34 -4.03 -13.56
N LYS A 139 11.66 -3.94 -13.30
CA LYS A 139 12.51 -2.85 -13.78
C LYS A 139 12.42 -2.65 -15.29
N PHE A 140 12.40 -3.75 -16.05
CA PHE A 140 12.34 -3.74 -17.52
C PHE A 140 10.91 -3.74 -18.05
N TYR A 141 9.96 -4.26 -17.27
CA TYR A 141 8.52 -4.22 -17.51
C TYR A 141 8.00 -2.77 -17.49
N GLY A 142 8.50 -1.95 -16.58
CA GLY A 142 8.10 -0.56 -16.41
C GLY A 142 6.81 -0.40 -15.61
N LEU A 143 6.42 0.85 -15.34
CA LEU A 143 5.24 1.19 -14.54
C LEU A 143 4.17 1.95 -15.34
N ASP A 144 4.40 2.18 -16.63
CA ASP A 144 3.51 2.99 -17.47
C ASP A 144 2.26 2.17 -17.90
N PRO A 145 1.05 2.52 -17.43
CA PRO A 145 -0.18 1.80 -17.76
C PRO A 145 -0.39 1.59 -19.26
N LYS A 146 -0.19 2.64 -20.07
CA LYS A 146 -0.38 2.55 -21.53
C LYS A 146 0.53 1.52 -22.17
N THR A 147 1.81 1.51 -21.81
CA THR A 147 2.78 0.53 -22.31
C THR A 147 2.39 -0.89 -21.89
N ILE A 148 1.96 -1.07 -20.63
CA ILE A 148 1.51 -2.36 -20.11
C ILE A 148 0.28 -2.88 -20.86
N LYS A 149 -0.70 -2.01 -21.13
CA LYS A 149 -1.88 -2.34 -21.93
C LYS A 149 -1.50 -2.82 -23.33
N ILE A 150 -0.57 -2.13 -23.99
CA ILE A 150 -0.05 -2.54 -25.31
C ILE A 150 0.54 -3.96 -25.26
N TYR A 151 1.28 -4.32 -24.20
CA TYR A 151 1.80 -5.68 -24.06
C TYR A 151 0.67 -6.72 -24.08
N PHE A 152 -0.37 -6.52 -23.28
CA PHE A 152 -1.47 -7.48 -23.22
C PHE A 152 -2.36 -7.46 -24.47
N GLU A 153 -2.55 -6.31 -25.12
CA GLU A 153 -3.22 -6.24 -26.43
C GLU A 153 -2.49 -7.10 -27.47
N LYS A 154 -1.15 -7.00 -27.52
CA LYS A 154 -0.32 -7.82 -28.42
C LYS A 154 -0.37 -9.30 -28.05
N ILE A 155 -0.24 -9.63 -26.77
CA ILE A 155 -0.30 -11.02 -26.27
C ILE A 155 -1.66 -11.65 -26.60
N ASN A 156 -2.77 -10.93 -26.38
CA ASN A 156 -4.13 -11.40 -26.64
C ASN A 156 -4.40 -11.71 -28.12
N ASN A 157 -3.65 -11.09 -29.04
CA ASN A 157 -3.75 -11.35 -30.48
C ASN A 157 -2.95 -12.59 -30.94
N LEU A 158 -2.07 -13.14 -30.08
CA LEU A 158 -1.32 -14.37 -30.38
C LEU A 158 -2.17 -15.61 -30.10
N GLN A 159 -1.97 -16.68 -30.88
CA GLN A 159 -2.50 -18.02 -30.54
C GLN A 159 -1.74 -18.60 -29.33
N ASP A 160 -2.40 -19.45 -28.53
CA ASP A 160 -1.82 -20.17 -27.37
C ASP A 160 -1.02 -19.27 -26.40
N ASN A 161 -1.59 -18.12 -26.04
CA ASN A 161 -0.89 -17.05 -25.34
C ASN A 161 -0.90 -17.14 -23.80
N GLU A 162 -1.53 -18.16 -23.22
CA GLU A 162 -1.78 -18.28 -21.78
C GLU A 162 -0.51 -18.29 -20.93
N LYS A 163 0.57 -18.96 -21.37
CA LYS A 163 1.85 -18.96 -20.66
C LYS A 163 2.48 -17.57 -20.63
N LEU A 164 2.39 -16.84 -21.74
CA LEU A 164 2.96 -15.50 -21.87
C LEU A 164 2.16 -14.50 -21.03
N LYS A 165 0.82 -14.59 -21.02
CA LYS A 165 -0.04 -13.86 -20.09
C LYS A 165 0.34 -14.11 -18.65
N ALA A 166 0.51 -15.38 -18.26
CA ALA A 166 0.88 -15.76 -16.90
C ALA A 166 2.25 -15.17 -16.51
N CYS A 167 3.24 -15.18 -17.41
CA CYS A 167 4.55 -14.56 -17.15
C CYS A 167 4.44 -13.04 -16.97
N PHE A 168 3.81 -12.34 -17.92
CA PHE A 168 3.68 -10.87 -17.86
C PHE A 168 2.86 -10.39 -16.67
N SER A 169 1.73 -11.05 -16.38
CA SER A 169 0.90 -10.73 -15.22
C SER A 169 1.63 -11.01 -13.90
N SER A 170 2.34 -12.14 -13.80
CA SER A 170 3.16 -12.49 -12.65
C SER A 170 4.25 -11.45 -12.38
N ILE A 171 4.99 -11.02 -13.40
CA ILE A 171 6.01 -9.97 -13.28
C ILE A 171 5.40 -8.68 -12.76
N GLY A 172 4.31 -8.19 -13.36
CA GLY A 172 3.65 -6.96 -12.94
C GLY A 172 3.11 -7.04 -11.52
N ILE A 173 2.34 -8.08 -11.20
CA ILE A 173 1.64 -8.23 -9.91
C ILE A 173 2.61 -8.52 -8.78
N PHE A 174 3.41 -9.60 -8.91
CA PHE A 174 4.32 -10.00 -7.83
C PHE A 174 5.51 -9.06 -7.76
N GLY A 175 6.07 -8.64 -8.89
CA GLY A 175 7.16 -7.66 -8.89
C GLY A 175 6.77 -6.41 -8.11
N MET A 176 5.59 -5.84 -8.36
CA MET A 176 5.11 -4.64 -7.66
C MET A 176 4.90 -4.89 -6.16
N ARG A 177 4.20 -5.97 -5.79
CA ARG A 177 3.96 -6.30 -4.38
C ARG A 177 5.27 -6.53 -3.63
N PHE A 178 6.22 -7.25 -4.23
CA PHE A 178 7.48 -7.58 -3.57
C PHE A 178 8.47 -6.43 -3.57
N ILE A 179 8.51 -5.53 -4.56
CA ILE A 179 9.33 -4.31 -4.44
C ILE A 179 8.80 -3.44 -3.29
N ILE A 180 7.48 -3.33 -3.14
CA ILE A 180 6.90 -2.58 -2.01
C ILE A 180 7.26 -3.25 -0.67
N ILE A 181 7.13 -4.57 -0.55
CA ILE A 181 7.46 -5.29 0.69
C ILE A 181 8.96 -5.23 0.98
N ASN A 182 9.82 -5.57 0.02
CA ASN A 182 11.25 -5.73 0.23
C ASN A 182 11.99 -4.39 0.27
N TYR A 183 11.59 -3.40 -0.53
CA TYR A 183 12.28 -2.12 -0.59
C TYR A 183 11.71 -1.12 0.41
N LEU A 184 10.39 -0.99 0.51
CA LEU A 184 9.81 0.09 1.32
C LEU A 184 9.70 -0.31 2.80
N ILE A 185 9.27 -1.53 3.13
CA ILE A 185 9.10 -1.93 4.54
C ILE A 185 10.44 -2.08 5.28
N THR A 186 11.48 -2.55 4.58
CA THR A 186 12.78 -2.84 5.22
C THR A 186 13.70 -1.62 5.34
N GLN A 187 13.50 -0.59 4.51
CA GLN A 187 14.35 0.62 4.48
C GLN A 187 13.78 1.77 5.32
N PHE A 188 12.51 1.74 5.71
CA PHE A 188 11.88 2.79 6.52
C PHE A 188 12.42 2.81 7.95
N THR A 189 13.22 3.83 8.27
CA THR A 189 13.85 4.01 9.58
C THR A 189 13.08 4.97 10.48
N SER A 190 12.22 5.82 9.91
CA SER A 190 11.48 6.88 10.62
C SER A 190 9.98 6.57 10.81
N LYS A 191 9.32 7.37 11.66
CA LYS A 191 7.87 7.27 11.91
C LYS A 191 7.04 7.83 10.76
N ILE A 192 7.52 8.86 10.07
CA ILE A 192 6.84 9.51 8.93
C ILE A 192 6.78 8.55 7.73
N GLU A 193 7.83 7.75 7.53
CA GLU A 193 7.85 6.72 6.49
C GLU A 193 6.86 5.58 6.77
N ARG A 194 6.62 5.24 8.04
CA ARG A 194 5.57 4.28 8.43
C ARG A 194 4.16 4.77 8.14
N GLU A 195 3.93 6.08 8.13
CA GLU A 195 2.63 6.65 7.74
C GLU A 195 2.42 6.57 6.22
N ARG A 196 3.49 6.63 5.42
CA ARG A 196 3.44 6.45 3.95
C ARG A 196 3.37 5.00 3.48
N HIS A 197 3.74 4.04 4.32
CA HIS A 197 3.67 2.61 4.01
C HIS A 197 2.29 2.17 3.47
N PHE A 198 1.23 2.77 4.02
CA PHE A 198 -0.13 2.53 3.56
C PHE A 198 -0.34 2.95 2.11
N ASP A 199 0.07 4.18 1.77
CA ASP A 199 -0.10 4.73 0.43
C ASP A 199 0.60 3.86 -0.62
N PHE A 200 1.80 3.36 -0.30
CA PHE A 200 2.52 2.43 -1.17
C PHE A 200 1.81 1.08 -1.34
N ARG A 201 1.24 0.51 -0.27
CA ARG A 201 0.47 -0.74 -0.40
C ARG A 201 -0.76 -0.56 -1.25
N ILE A 202 -1.51 0.53 -1.04
CA ILE A 202 -2.68 0.86 -1.85
C ILE A 202 -2.26 1.06 -3.31
N PHE A 203 -1.18 1.79 -3.57
CA PHE A 203 -0.63 1.94 -4.91
C PHE A 203 -0.30 0.58 -5.56
N GLY A 204 0.38 -0.30 -4.83
CA GLY A 204 0.75 -1.62 -5.31
C GLY A 204 -0.46 -2.48 -5.68
N GLU A 205 -1.52 -2.43 -4.87
CA GLU A 205 -2.74 -3.17 -5.15
C GLU A 205 -3.56 -2.55 -6.30
N ILE A 206 -3.59 -1.22 -6.44
CA ILE A 206 -4.19 -0.56 -7.61
C ILE A 206 -3.44 -0.96 -8.89
N PHE A 207 -2.11 -0.98 -8.86
CA PHE A 207 -1.30 -1.41 -9.99
C PHE A 207 -1.53 -2.90 -10.33
N ALA A 208 -1.56 -3.78 -9.32
CA ALA A 208 -1.85 -5.19 -9.51
C ALA A 208 -3.26 -5.42 -10.07
N LEU A 209 -4.24 -4.65 -9.62
CA LEU A 209 -5.60 -4.64 -10.16
C LEU A 209 -5.62 -4.22 -11.63
N TYR A 210 -4.87 -3.17 -11.99
CA TYR A 210 -4.73 -2.75 -13.39
C TYR A 210 -4.19 -3.87 -14.26
N VAL A 211 -3.05 -4.46 -13.88
CA VAL A 211 -2.41 -5.58 -14.61
C VAL A 211 -3.40 -6.75 -14.75
N THR A 212 -4.10 -7.10 -13.68
CA THR A 212 -5.11 -8.18 -13.70
C THR A 212 -6.26 -7.84 -14.65
N HIS A 213 -6.73 -6.59 -14.66
CA HIS A 213 -7.82 -6.13 -15.51
C HIS A 213 -7.43 -6.17 -16.99
N VAL A 214 -6.25 -5.68 -17.36
CA VAL A 214 -5.82 -5.64 -18.76
C VAL A 214 -5.33 -6.97 -19.31
N THR A 215 -5.03 -7.96 -18.45
CA THR A 215 -4.52 -9.28 -18.88
C THR A 215 -5.42 -9.95 -19.93
N ASP A 216 -6.74 -9.84 -19.76
CA ASP A 216 -7.74 -10.46 -20.64
C ASP A 216 -8.44 -9.46 -21.58
N LEU A 217 -7.97 -8.21 -21.65
CA LEU A 217 -8.54 -7.19 -22.54
C LEU A 217 -7.82 -7.19 -23.90
N PRO A 218 -8.50 -7.55 -25.01
CA PRO A 218 -7.96 -7.40 -26.35
C PRO A 218 -8.05 -5.94 -26.81
N ALA A 219 -7.43 -5.64 -27.95
CA ALA A 219 -7.45 -4.30 -28.55
C ALA A 219 -8.87 -3.79 -28.88
N SER A 220 -9.80 -4.69 -29.20
CA SER A 220 -11.23 -4.38 -29.36
C SER A 220 -12.07 -5.21 -28.39
N ILE A 221 -12.54 -4.57 -27.32
CA ILE A 221 -13.40 -5.18 -26.29
C ILE A 221 -14.71 -5.69 -26.91
N GLU A 222 -15.17 -5.07 -28.00
CA GLU A 222 -16.35 -5.47 -28.75
C GLU A 222 -16.22 -6.88 -29.33
N SER A 223 -15.00 -7.41 -29.51
CA SER A 223 -14.75 -8.77 -29.98
C SER A 223 -14.99 -9.84 -28.91
N LEU A 224 -15.02 -9.48 -27.62
CA LEU A 224 -15.15 -10.43 -26.52
C LEU A 224 -16.54 -11.07 -26.46
N SER A 225 -16.62 -12.33 -26.02
CA SER A 225 -17.91 -12.95 -25.71
C SER A 225 -18.55 -12.30 -24.49
N THR A 226 -19.88 -12.40 -24.35
CA THR A 226 -20.57 -11.90 -23.15
C THR A 226 -20.06 -12.59 -21.88
N GLU A 227 -19.74 -13.88 -21.96
CA GLU A 227 -19.14 -14.63 -20.84
C GLU A 227 -17.78 -14.03 -20.45
N SER A 228 -16.91 -13.76 -21.42
CA SER A 228 -15.61 -13.13 -21.17
C SER A 228 -15.76 -11.75 -20.52
N LEU A 229 -16.69 -10.92 -21.01
CA LEU A 229 -16.99 -9.62 -20.42
C LEU A 229 -17.44 -9.75 -18.96
N MET A 230 -18.33 -10.70 -18.66
CA MET A 230 -18.78 -10.96 -17.28
C MET A 230 -17.65 -11.46 -16.38
N GLN A 231 -16.79 -12.36 -16.87
CA GLN A 231 -15.65 -12.85 -16.12
C GLN A 231 -14.67 -11.73 -15.78
N ILE A 232 -14.37 -10.83 -16.72
CA ILE A 232 -13.52 -9.66 -16.49
C ILE A 232 -14.15 -8.77 -15.42
N MET A 233 -15.43 -8.42 -15.55
CA MET A 233 -16.13 -7.60 -14.56
C MET A 233 -16.11 -8.22 -13.16
N LEU A 234 -16.38 -9.52 -13.04
CA LEU A 234 -16.37 -10.24 -11.75
C LEU A 234 -14.98 -10.26 -11.11
N ARG A 235 -13.92 -10.55 -11.88
CA ARG A 235 -12.54 -10.52 -11.37
C ARG A 235 -12.19 -9.13 -10.90
N THR A 236 -12.50 -8.12 -11.69
CA THR A 236 -12.23 -6.72 -11.34
C THR A 236 -12.93 -6.31 -10.05
N VAL A 237 -14.21 -6.64 -9.88
CA VAL A 237 -14.96 -6.42 -8.64
C VAL A 237 -14.31 -7.14 -7.45
N PHE A 238 -13.91 -8.40 -7.64
CA PHE A 238 -13.26 -9.19 -6.59
C PHE A 238 -11.96 -8.53 -6.12
N HIS A 239 -11.12 -8.06 -7.06
CA HIS A 239 -9.85 -7.41 -6.76
C HIS A 239 -10.02 -5.98 -6.21
N ASP A 240 -11.01 -5.22 -6.66
CA ASP A 240 -11.39 -3.94 -6.03
C ASP A 240 -11.76 -4.15 -4.55
N GLY A 241 -12.48 -5.24 -4.25
CA GLY A 241 -12.76 -5.67 -2.88
C GLY A 241 -11.51 -6.03 -2.06
N ILE A 242 -10.42 -6.48 -2.68
CA ILE A 242 -9.13 -6.69 -2.00
C ILE A 242 -8.52 -5.35 -1.59
N ILE A 243 -8.48 -4.38 -2.50
CA ILE A 243 -7.96 -3.03 -2.22
C ILE A 243 -8.75 -2.42 -1.05
N PHE A 244 -10.08 -2.54 -1.09
CA PHE A 244 -10.93 -2.04 -0.01
C PHE A 244 -10.62 -2.70 1.33
N ARG A 245 -10.40 -4.02 1.37
CA ARG A 245 -10.01 -4.73 2.60
C ARG A 245 -8.65 -4.28 3.11
N GLU A 246 -7.67 -4.12 2.22
CA GLU A 246 -6.34 -3.59 2.58
C GLU A 246 -6.48 -2.17 3.15
N TRP A 247 -7.30 -1.33 2.51
CA TRP A 247 -7.62 0.02 2.98
C TRP A 247 -8.25 0.01 4.38
N GLN A 248 -9.23 -0.87 4.59
CA GLN A 248 -9.88 -1.04 5.89
C GLN A 248 -8.93 -1.55 6.97
N PHE A 249 -8.04 -2.49 6.66
CA PHE A 249 -7.11 -3.06 7.64
C PHE A 249 -6.20 -1.97 8.23
N TYR A 250 -5.71 -1.07 7.39
CA TYR A 250 -4.83 0.02 7.79
C TYR A 250 -5.54 1.34 8.10
N ALA A 251 -6.87 1.39 7.99
CA ALA A 251 -7.63 2.56 8.42
C ALA A 251 -7.31 2.86 9.90
N GLU A 252 -7.19 4.14 10.23
CA GLU A 252 -6.79 4.58 11.58
C GLU A 252 -7.67 3.96 12.67
N ARG A 253 -8.97 3.79 12.40
CA ARG A 253 -9.92 3.13 13.31
C ARG A 253 -9.62 1.64 13.50
N SER A 254 -9.23 0.93 12.45
CA SER A 254 -8.86 -0.49 12.50
C SER A 254 -7.53 -0.67 13.21
N ILE A 255 -6.55 0.20 12.97
CA ILE A 255 -5.29 0.20 13.72
C ILE A 255 -5.55 0.52 15.21
N ARG A 256 -6.42 1.49 15.52
CA ARG A 256 -6.87 1.77 16.89
C ARG A 256 -7.59 0.57 17.50
N ALA A 257 -8.47 -0.12 16.78
CA ALA A 257 -9.15 -1.32 17.25
C ALA A 257 -8.19 -2.51 17.46
N MET A 258 -7.25 -2.74 16.55
CA MET A 258 -6.23 -3.78 16.72
C MET A 258 -5.27 -3.45 17.87
N SER A 259 -4.95 -2.17 18.07
CA SER A 259 -4.15 -1.69 19.21
C SER A 259 -4.91 -1.57 20.53
N THR A 260 -6.25 -1.62 20.52
CA THR A 260 -7.07 -1.82 21.74
C THR A 260 -7.18 -3.28 22.12
N HIS A 261 -7.08 -4.22 21.17
CA HIS A 261 -7.03 -5.66 21.45
C HIS A 261 -5.62 -6.14 21.86
N GLY A 262 -4.58 -5.41 21.49
CA GLY A 262 -3.26 -5.55 22.11
C GLY A 262 -3.20 -4.80 23.44
N LYS A 263 -3.22 -5.51 24.57
CA LYS A 263 -3.09 -4.96 25.95
C LYS A 263 -1.90 -3.99 26.16
N SER A 264 -0.97 -3.85 25.22
CA SER A 264 0.28 -3.09 25.37
C SER A 264 0.25 -1.64 24.87
N HIS A 265 -0.58 -1.28 23.87
CA HIS A 265 -0.48 0.03 23.20
C HIS A 265 -1.36 1.12 23.83
N THR A 266 -2.65 0.84 24.03
CA THR A 266 -3.58 1.75 24.72
C THR A 266 -3.22 1.93 26.20
N MET A 267 -2.75 0.87 26.88
CA MET A 267 -2.15 1.01 28.22
C MET A 267 -0.88 1.85 28.21
N ARG A 268 -0.04 1.79 27.16
CA ARG A 268 1.18 2.62 27.08
C ARG A 268 0.88 4.10 26.90
N GLU A 269 -0.11 4.47 26.11
CA GLU A 269 -0.43 5.88 25.85
C GLU A 269 -1.17 6.54 27.01
N THR A 270 -2.16 5.87 27.59
CA THR A 270 -2.81 6.34 28.82
C THR A 270 -1.84 6.38 30.00
N SER A 271 -0.96 5.36 30.14
CA SER A 271 0.11 5.39 31.14
C SER A 271 1.14 6.49 30.88
N LYS A 272 1.43 6.85 29.63
CA LYS A 272 2.36 7.97 29.32
C LYS A 272 1.74 9.29 29.78
N LYS A 273 0.50 9.58 29.37
CA LYS A 273 -0.21 10.81 29.78
C LYS A 273 -0.34 10.92 31.30
N LYS A 274 -0.70 9.83 31.99
CA LYS A 274 -0.80 9.81 33.47
C LYS A 274 0.55 10.06 34.17
N LYS A 275 1.67 9.74 33.52
CA LYS A 275 3.03 9.89 34.08
C LYS A 275 3.74 11.18 33.66
N GLU A 276 3.23 11.95 32.70
CA GLU A 276 3.90 13.16 32.18
C GLU A 276 4.03 14.26 33.24
N GLN A 277 2.94 14.61 33.93
CA GLN A 277 2.98 15.59 35.02
C GLN A 277 3.88 15.15 36.18
N PRO A 278 3.73 13.93 36.73
CA PRO A 278 4.61 13.43 37.78
C PRO A 278 6.09 13.37 37.35
N LEU A 279 6.38 12.98 36.10
CA LEU A 279 7.74 12.93 35.57
C LEU A 279 8.38 14.33 35.53
N PHE A 280 7.62 15.33 35.07
CA PHE A 280 8.08 16.71 35.03
C PHE A 280 8.30 17.28 36.44
N HIS A 281 7.37 17.00 37.37
CA HIS A 281 7.48 17.45 38.76
C HIS A 281 8.69 16.82 39.47
N ALA A 282 8.91 15.51 39.29
CA ALA A 282 10.11 14.83 39.79
C ALA A 282 11.40 15.46 39.25
N ALA A 283 11.43 15.78 37.96
CA ALA A 283 12.58 16.45 37.34
C ALA A 283 12.82 17.85 37.91
N GLN A 284 11.77 18.64 38.19
CA GLN A 284 11.91 19.96 38.82
C GLN A 284 12.50 19.87 40.23
N ILE A 285 12.02 18.93 41.06
CA ILE A 285 12.55 18.73 42.42
C ILE A 285 14.05 18.41 42.37
N ILE A 286 14.46 17.52 41.48
CA ILE A 286 15.88 17.16 41.32
C ILE A 286 16.69 18.33 40.77
N PHE A 287 16.11 19.08 39.84
CA PHE A 287 16.77 20.24 39.25
C PHE A 287 17.07 21.33 40.28
N GLU A 288 16.15 21.60 41.20
CA GLU A 288 16.37 22.54 42.30
C GLU A 288 17.36 21.99 43.34
N LYS A 289 17.27 20.70 43.69
CA LYS A 289 18.27 20.05 44.56
C LYS A 289 19.69 20.12 44.00
N LEU A 290 19.85 19.98 42.68
CA LEU A 290 21.15 20.08 42.00
C LEU A 290 21.74 21.49 41.99
N LYS A 291 20.94 22.53 42.27
CA LYS A 291 21.42 23.92 42.40
C LYS A 291 21.77 24.29 43.84
N SER A 292 21.34 23.49 44.82
CA SER A 292 21.63 23.75 46.22
C SER A 292 23.12 23.56 46.50
N PRO A 293 23.79 24.50 47.18
CA PRO A 293 25.21 24.40 47.53
C PRO A 293 25.51 23.25 48.49
N ASP A 294 24.50 22.74 49.20
CA ASP A 294 24.64 21.64 50.18
C ASP A 294 24.39 20.25 49.56
N ASN A 295 24.15 20.17 48.25
CA ASN A 295 23.90 18.90 47.59
C ASN A 295 25.20 18.13 47.28
N ASN A 296 25.40 17.01 47.97
CA ASN A 296 26.50 16.07 47.75
C ASN A 296 26.10 14.85 46.88
N LYS A 297 24.85 14.77 46.41
CA LYS A 297 24.34 13.64 45.62
C LYS A 297 24.41 13.90 44.12
N SER A 298 24.73 12.85 43.37
CA SER A 298 24.68 12.83 41.92
C SER A 298 23.25 12.87 41.39
N LEU A 299 23.09 13.29 40.12
CA LEU A 299 21.79 13.25 39.42
C LEU A 299 21.14 11.84 39.46
N SER A 300 21.97 10.81 39.34
CA SER A 300 21.56 9.40 39.35
C SER A 300 20.99 8.99 40.72
N GLU A 301 21.65 9.39 41.81
CA GLU A 301 21.19 9.13 43.18
C GLU A 301 19.92 9.92 43.49
N LEU A 302 19.85 11.20 43.09
CA LEU A 302 18.65 12.01 43.28
C LEU A 302 17.45 11.46 42.48
N ALA A 303 17.67 10.93 41.28
CA ALA A 303 16.62 10.28 40.49
C ALA A 303 16.13 8.97 41.13
N ASP A 304 17.02 8.22 41.79
CA ASP A 304 16.66 7.02 42.54
C ASP A 304 15.91 7.35 43.84
N ASP A 305 16.30 8.39 44.56
CA ASP A 305 15.63 8.81 45.79
C ASP A 305 14.22 9.35 45.49
N VAL A 306 14.09 10.23 44.49
CA VAL A 306 12.81 10.86 44.16
C VAL A 306 11.82 9.82 43.65
N ARG A 307 12.23 8.88 42.78
CA ARG A 307 11.30 7.85 42.28
C ARG A 307 10.80 6.88 43.35
N LYS A 308 11.54 6.73 44.46
CA LYS A 308 11.19 5.86 45.60
C LYS A 308 10.45 6.60 46.72
N SER A 309 10.29 7.92 46.61
CA SER A 309 9.56 8.68 47.63
C SER A 309 8.05 8.47 47.48
N ALA A 310 7.33 8.54 48.60
CA ALA A 310 5.89 8.23 48.67
C ALA A 310 5.02 9.00 47.66
N GLY A 311 5.43 10.22 47.26
CA GLY A 311 4.73 11.02 46.26
C GLY A 311 4.94 10.59 44.81
N PHE A 312 5.89 9.70 44.53
CA PHE A 312 6.24 9.27 43.16
C PHE A 312 6.25 7.75 42.96
N GLU A 313 6.24 6.96 44.04
CA GLU A 313 6.28 5.51 44.03
C GLU A 313 5.10 4.90 43.23
N GLU A 314 3.90 5.45 43.40
CA GLU A 314 2.69 4.99 42.69
C GLU A 314 2.76 5.14 41.16
N TYR A 315 3.63 6.03 40.66
CA TYR A 315 3.77 6.30 39.23
C TYR A 315 4.80 5.41 38.54
N ASN A 316 5.58 4.61 39.28
CA ASN A 316 6.61 3.72 38.73
C ASN A 316 7.45 4.43 37.65
N LEU A 317 8.05 5.57 38.01
CA LEU A 317 8.82 6.39 37.08
C LEU A 317 10.18 5.73 36.78
N GLY A 318 10.55 5.71 35.49
CA GLY A 318 11.85 5.18 35.07
C GLY A 318 12.97 6.17 35.37
N LYS A 319 13.99 5.74 36.14
CA LYS A 319 15.16 6.54 36.52
C LYS A 319 15.75 7.34 35.35
N ARG A 320 16.08 6.66 34.25
CA ARG A 320 16.65 7.27 33.04
C ARG A 320 15.78 8.38 32.43
N ARG A 321 14.45 8.22 32.49
CA ARG A 321 13.52 9.23 31.97
C ARG A 321 13.50 10.50 32.82
N ILE A 322 13.61 10.35 34.15
CA ILE A 322 13.71 11.49 35.06
C ILE A 322 15.02 12.23 34.77
N GLU A 323 16.14 11.53 34.63
CA GLU A 323 17.42 12.13 34.29
C GLU A 323 17.39 12.91 32.97
N ASP A 324 16.75 12.35 31.94
CA ASP A 324 16.63 12.99 30.62
C ASP A 324 15.79 14.28 30.69
N GLU A 325 14.71 14.31 31.48
CA GLU A 325 13.94 15.54 31.72
C GLU A 325 14.74 16.59 32.50
N VAL A 326 15.53 16.20 33.50
CA VAL A 326 16.43 17.13 34.22
C VAL A 326 17.48 17.71 33.27
N ARG A 327 18.03 16.90 32.35
CA ARG A 327 18.97 17.38 31.32
C ARG A 327 18.31 18.38 30.37
N LYS A 328 17.03 18.18 30.01
CA LYS A 328 16.26 19.14 29.21
C LYS A 328 16.05 20.47 29.95
N LEU A 329 15.72 20.43 31.24
CA LEU A 329 15.60 21.63 32.08
C LEU A 329 16.92 22.40 32.17
N LYS A 330 18.05 21.70 32.35
CA LYS A 330 19.40 22.28 32.31
C LYS A 330 19.72 22.96 30.97
N LYS A 331 19.29 22.36 29.85
CA LYS A 331 19.48 22.95 28.51
C LYS A 331 18.63 24.20 28.29
N LYS A 332 17.38 24.20 28.76
CA LYS A 332 16.47 25.35 28.64
C LYS A 332 16.94 26.58 29.44
N GLN A 333 17.61 26.40 30.57
CA GLN A 333 18.21 27.52 31.32
C GLN A 333 19.53 28.05 30.72
N LYS A 334 20.15 27.32 29.78
CA LYS A 334 21.41 27.72 29.12
C LYS A 334 21.18 28.39 27.75
N GLN A 335 19.93 28.50 27.30
CA GLN A 335 19.57 29.29 26.13
C GLN A 335 19.23 30.72 26.62
N PRO A 336 19.87 31.76 26.06
CA PRO A 336 19.66 33.15 26.46
C PRO A 336 18.23 33.64 26.20
#